data_AF-A0A8H3A085-F1
#
_entry.id   AF-A0A8H3A085-F1
#
_cell.length_a   1.000
_cell.length_b   1.000
_cell.length_c   1.000
_cell.angle_alpha   90.00
_cell.angle_beta   90.00
_cell.angle_gamma   90.00
#
_symmetry.space_group_name_H-M   'P 1'
#
loop_
_entity.id
_entity.type
_entity.pdbx_description
1 polymer ?
#
loop_
_entity_poly.entity_id
_entity_poly.type
_entity_poly.pdbx_seq_one_letter_code
_entity_poly.pdbx_strand_id
1 'polypeptide(L)'
;MESLLKWSLENTPADEPHVPPTAERMKELDPAIIDMILGKSDAVVMKEKLAIAQDESREEDERVEALDDFEMLVEQIDNANNLENLKMWEPLIELIRSPVPGVQRHAIWIAGTAVQNNSAAQNDFLKRDPLPYLLSLVTSNQVSGIHRLDELEGWEALKHPDITVRRKAAFLINTLLLQDISTSGSTAAVPHASDGPRVHGAGGPVPDSTEGLVRRAVVDHKLIQALVQPPPYGPDGDGDAYQDADYREKVLQTVDTFVQHGGELGDAAGSVSAFKQARGA
;
A
#
# COMPACT_ATOMS: atom_id res chain seq x y z
N MET A 1 -31.44 5.44 30.90
CA MET A 1 -32.35 4.35 30.45
C MET A 1 -33.72 4.48 31.11
N GLU A 2 -33.81 4.71 32.42
CA GLU A 2 -35.09 4.95 33.13
C GLU A 2 -35.86 6.19 32.64
N SER A 3 -35.16 7.26 32.23
CA SER A 3 -35.77 8.47 31.66
C SER A 3 -36.53 8.22 30.36
N LEU A 4 -36.02 7.33 29.50
CA LEU A 4 -36.67 6.95 28.24
C LEU A 4 -37.88 6.03 28.48
N LEU A 5 -37.79 5.13 29.47
CA LEU A 5 -38.92 4.29 29.88
C LEU A 5 -40.06 5.11 30.48
N LYS A 6 -39.73 6.10 31.32
CA LYS A 6 -40.72 6.99 31.93
C LYS A 6 -41.42 7.85 30.86
N TRP A 7 -40.66 8.42 29.93
CA TRP A 7 -41.20 9.19 28.81
C TRP A 7 -42.10 8.32 27.91
N SER A 8 -41.69 7.08 27.61
CA SER A 8 -42.49 6.14 26.81
C SER A 8 -43.80 5.77 27.51
N LEU A 9 -43.79 5.58 28.82
CA LEU A 9 -45.00 5.29 29.60
C LEU A 9 -45.96 6.48 29.64
N GLU A 10 -45.43 7.70 29.76
CA GLU A 10 -46.21 8.94 29.83
C GLU A 10 -46.83 9.33 28.48
N ASN A 11 -46.23 8.92 27.36
CA ASN A 11 -46.68 9.26 26.00
C ASN A 11 -47.41 8.11 25.29
N THR A 12 -47.67 7.00 25.98
CA THR A 12 -48.51 5.91 25.46
C THR A 12 -49.90 6.02 26.07
N PRO A 13 -50.92 6.51 25.34
CA PRO A 13 -52.28 6.56 25.85
C PRO A 13 -52.80 5.14 26.11
N ALA A 14 -53.25 4.88 27.33
CA ALA A 14 -53.54 3.54 27.84
C ALA A 14 -54.79 2.85 27.23
N ASP A 15 -55.53 3.52 26.35
CA ASP A 15 -56.85 3.05 25.90
C ASP A 15 -57.18 3.33 24.41
N GLU A 16 -56.19 3.67 23.58
CA GLU A 16 -56.40 3.72 22.14
C GLU A 16 -56.02 2.40 21.47
N PRO A 17 -56.80 1.90 20.50
CA PRO A 17 -56.39 0.76 19.69
C PRO A 17 -55.00 1.05 19.11
N HIS A 18 -54.11 0.05 19.12
CA HIS A 18 -52.80 0.17 18.48
C HIS A 18 -52.98 0.33 16.97
N VAL A 19 -53.21 1.57 16.54
CA VAL A 19 -53.18 1.95 15.14
C VAL A 19 -51.69 2.10 14.82
N PRO A 20 -51.11 1.25 13.96
CA PRO A 20 -49.74 1.48 13.50
C PRO A 20 -49.66 2.90 12.94
N PRO A 21 -48.55 3.64 13.20
CA PRO A 21 -48.46 5.03 12.79
C PRO A 21 -48.81 5.11 11.30
N THR A 22 -49.87 5.85 10.99
CA THR A 22 -50.28 6.06 9.61
C THR A 22 -49.16 6.81 8.89
N ALA A 23 -48.94 6.51 7.61
CA ALA A 23 -47.92 7.18 6.80
C ALA A 23 -48.05 8.72 6.78
N GLU A 24 -49.21 9.25 7.19
CA GLU A 24 -49.43 10.69 7.40
C GLU A 24 -48.73 11.23 8.66
N ARG A 25 -48.67 10.47 9.76
CA ARG A 25 -48.03 10.91 11.01
C ARG A 25 -46.50 10.95 10.92
N MET A 26 -45.90 10.17 10.00
CA MET A 26 -44.46 10.25 9.68
C MET A 26 -44.09 11.47 8.82
N LYS A 27 -45.07 12.13 8.17
CA LYS A 27 -44.84 13.35 7.37
C LYS A 27 -44.68 14.62 8.22
N GLU A 28 -44.94 14.55 9.53
CA GLU A 28 -44.91 15.70 10.44
C GLU A 28 -43.58 15.86 11.20
N LEU A 29 -42.60 14.98 10.96
CA LEU A 29 -41.29 15.12 11.57
C LEU A 29 -40.46 16.13 10.79
N ASP A 30 -40.17 17.27 11.41
CA ASP A 30 -39.27 18.29 10.87
C ASP A 30 -37.91 17.65 10.51
N PRO A 31 -37.48 17.70 9.22
CA PRO A 31 -36.18 17.18 8.80
C PRO A 31 -35.02 17.69 9.65
N ALA A 32 -35.09 18.92 10.16
CA ALA A 32 -34.04 19.48 11.03
C ALA A 32 -33.95 18.76 12.39
N ILE A 33 -35.07 18.27 12.93
CA ILE A 33 -35.10 17.50 14.18
C ILE A 33 -34.57 16.09 13.92
N ILE A 34 -34.88 15.50 12.76
CA ILE A 34 -34.35 14.19 12.36
C ILE A 34 -32.83 14.24 12.23
N ASP A 35 -32.29 15.25 11.54
CA ASP A 35 -30.85 15.44 11.37
C ASP A 35 -30.14 15.71 12.71
N MET A 36 -30.78 16.45 13.63
CA MET A 36 -30.24 16.71 14.97
C MET A 36 -30.17 15.44 15.83
N ILE A 37 -31.08 14.47 15.62
CA ILE A 37 -31.15 13.22 16.38
C ILE A 37 -30.25 12.15 15.75
N LEU A 38 -30.22 12.04 14.42
CA LEU A 38 -29.51 10.97 13.69
C LEU A 38 -28.11 11.38 13.23
N GLY A 39 -27.79 12.67 13.24
CA GLY A 39 -26.55 13.19 12.65
C GLY A 39 -26.60 13.21 11.12
N LYS A 40 -25.50 13.65 10.51
CA LYS A 40 -25.33 13.58 9.06
C LYS A 40 -25.19 12.12 8.64
N SER A 41 -25.74 11.77 7.48
CA SER A 41 -25.46 10.46 6.88
C SER A 41 -24.02 10.38 6.41
N ASP A 42 -23.46 9.17 6.43
CA ASP A 42 -22.10 8.90 5.94
C ASP A 42 -21.90 9.41 4.51
N ALA A 43 -22.91 9.24 3.64
CA ALA A 43 -22.86 9.76 2.27
C ALA A 43 -22.68 11.29 2.20
N VAL A 44 -23.23 12.05 3.14
CA VAL A 44 -23.03 13.51 3.24
C VAL A 44 -21.63 13.80 3.77
N VAL A 45 -21.20 13.10 4.82
CA VAL A 45 -19.86 13.30 5.41
C VAL A 45 -18.77 12.98 4.38
N MET A 46 -18.88 11.86 3.66
CA MET A 46 -17.97 11.49 2.57
C MET A 46 -17.85 12.60 1.50
N LYS A 47 -18.97 13.24 1.12
CA LYS A 47 -18.95 14.37 0.16
C LYS A 47 -18.22 15.58 0.73
N GLU A 48 -18.48 15.93 1.98
CA GLU A 48 -17.83 17.07 2.65
C GLU A 48 -16.32 16.86 2.76
N LYS A 49 -15.90 15.67 3.19
CA LYS A 49 -14.48 15.32 3.32
C LYS A 49 -13.76 15.29 1.98
N LEU A 50 -14.37 14.71 0.95
CA LEU A 50 -13.83 14.75 -0.40
C LEU A 50 -13.71 16.18 -0.95
N ALA A 51 -14.70 17.05 -0.69
CA ALA A 51 -14.64 18.44 -1.12
C ALA A 51 -13.48 19.21 -0.45
N ILE A 52 -13.23 18.96 0.84
CA ILE A 52 -12.06 19.51 1.54
C ILE A 52 -10.77 19.01 0.91
N ALA A 53 -10.68 17.71 0.62
CA ALA A 53 -9.50 17.11 0.02
C ALA A 53 -9.19 17.64 -1.41
N GLN A 54 -10.21 18.04 -2.17
CA GLN A 54 -10.06 18.64 -3.50
C GLN A 54 -9.71 20.13 -3.49
N ASP A 55 -9.91 20.82 -2.37
CA ASP A 55 -9.66 22.26 -2.27
C ASP A 55 -8.15 22.55 -2.15
N GLU A 56 -7.51 22.85 -3.28
CA GLU A 56 -6.08 23.19 -3.34
C GLU A 56 -5.70 24.49 -2.64
N SER A 57 -6.67 25.30 -2.18
CA SER A 57 -6.40 26.48 -1.35
C SER A 57 -6.13 26.15 0.12
N ARG A 58 -6.39 24.90 0.54
CA ARG A 58 -6.15 24.40 1.89
C ARG A 58 -4.77 23.78 2.01
N GLU A 59 -4.26 23.81 3.24
CA GLU A 59 -2.97 23.19 3.58
C GLU A 59 -3.02 21.66 3.43
N GLU A 60 -1.87 21.05 3.14
CA GLU A 60 -1.77 19.60 2.94
C GLU A 60 -2.32 18.81 4.13
N ASP A 61 -1.98 19.21 5.36
CA ASP A 61 -2.39 18.52 6.60
C ASP A 61 -3.92 18.49 6.74
N GLU A 62 -4.61 19.59 6.44
CA GLU A 62 -6.08 19.66 6.51
C GLU A 62 -6.74 18.77 5.46
N ARG A 63 -6.15 18.71 4.26
CA ARG A 63 -6.63 17.85 3.16
C ARG A 63 -6.39 16.38 3.48
N VAL A 64 -5.27 16.05 4.11
CA VAL A 64 -4.92 14.68 4.56
C VAL A 64 -5.85 14.23 5.68
N GLU A 65 -6.08 15.05 6.71
CA GLU A 65 -7.01 14.75 7.81
C GLU A 65 -8.42 14.47 7.26
N ALA A 66 -8.87 15.24 6.26
CA ALA A 66 -10.15 14.97 5.62
C ALA A 66 -10.18 13.62 4.89
N LEU A 67 -9.08 13.22 4.25
CA LEU A 67 -8.98 11.92 3.59
C LEU A 67 -8.94 10.76 4.59
N ASP A 68 -8.26 10.92 5.73
CA ASP A 68 -8.29 9.93 6.82
C ASP A 68 -9.71 9.74 7.37
N ASP A 69 -10.44 10.82 7.62
CA ASP A 69 -11.84 10.74 8.07
C ASP A 69 -12.74 10.08 7.02
N PHE A 70 -12.48 10.31 5.73
CA PHE A 70 -13.22 9.65 4.65
C PHE A 70 -12.88 8.15 4.61
N GLU A 71 -11.62 7.79 4.77
CA GLU A 71 -11.15 6.42 4.80
C GLU A 71 -11.88 5.57 5.85
N MET A 72 -12.01 6.10 7.07
CA MET A 72 -12.73 5.45 8.16
C MET A 72 -14.19 5.11 7.79
N LEU A 73 -14.86 5.97 7.00
CA LEU A 73 -16.23 5.70 6.54
C LEU A 73 -16.27 4.61 5.46
N VAL A 74 -15.25 4.57 4.61
CA VAL A 74 -15.12 3.63 3.49
C VAL A 74 -14.72 2.22 3.94
N GLU A 75 -14.21 2.05 5.16
CA GLU A 75 -14.06 0.73 5.81
C GLU A 75 -15.40 -0.05 5.85
N GLN A 76 -16.53 0.66 5.89
CA GLN A 76 -17.85 0.04 5.76
C GLN A 76 -18.16 -0.27 4.28
N ILE A 77 -18.41 -1.55 3.99
CA ILE A 77 -18.65 -2.06 2.63
C ILE A 77 -19.80 -1.33 1.92
N ASP A 78 -20.87 -0.96 2.64
CA ASP A 78 -22.01 -0.24 2.05
C ASP A 78 -21.61 1.17 1.58
N ASN A 79 -20.76 1.86 2.33
CA ASN A 79 -20.22 3.17 1.95
C ASN A 79 -19.25 3.05 0.77
N ALA A 80 -18.38 2.04 0.78
CA ALA A 80 -17.50 1.74 -0.36
C ALA A 80 -18.30 1.48 -1.65
N ASN A 81 -19.40 0.74 -1.56
CA ASN A 81 -20.28 0.48 -2.71
C ASN A 81 -21.04 1.73 -3.18
N ASN A 82 -21.25 2.71 -2.30
CA ASN A 82 -21.91 3.97 -2.66
C ASN A 82 -21.00 4.94 -3.43
N LEU A 83 -19.68 4.73 -3.47
CA LEU A 83 -18.74 5.62 -4.19
C LEU A 83 -19.13 5.82 -5.67
N GLU A 84 -19.61 4.77 -6.35
CA GLU A 84 -20.05 4.84 -7.75
C GLU A 84 -21.35 5.65 -7.91
N ASN A 85 -22.32 5.42 -7.03
CA ASN A 85 -23.60 6.12 -7.04
C ASN A 85 -23.43 7.61 -6.70
N LEU A 86 -22.48 7.91 -5.81
CA LEU A 86 -22.15 9.26 -5.38
C LEU A 86 -21.14 9.97 -6.29
N LYS A 87 -20.66 9.31 -7.35
CA LYS A 87 -19.69 9.86 -8.33
C LYS A 87 -18.38 10.33 -7.69
N MET A 88 -17.88 9.53 -6.75
CA MET A 88 -16.67 9.82 -5.99
C MET A 88 -15.42 9.14 -6.55
N TRP A 89 -15.57 8.14 -7.43
CA TRP A 89 -14.42 7.44 -8.01
C TRP A 89 -13.57 8.34 -8.90
N GLU A 90 -14.19 9.16 -9.75
CA GLU A 90 -13.48 10.14 -10.60
C GLU A 90 -12.61 11.09 -9.77
N PRO A 91 -13.15 11.84 -8.80
CA PRO A 91 -12.34 12.74 -7.98
C PRO A 91 -11.31 11.98 -7.11
N LEU A 92 -11.59 10.77 -6.62
CA LEU A 92 -10.58 9.96 -5.93
C LEU A 92 -9.41 9.60 -6.85
N ILE A 93 -9.67 9.26 -8.12
CA ILE A 93 -8.60 8.97 -9.09
C ILE A 93 -7.80 10.22 -9.46
N GLU A 94 -8.43 11.38 -9.50
CA GLU A 94 -7.72 12.65 -9.65
C GLU A 94 -6.78 12.88 -8.47
N LEU A 95 -7.25 12.66 -7.24
CA LEU A 95 -6.42 12.77 -6.03
C LEU A 95 -5.30 11.72 -5.97
N ILE A 96 -5.51 10.50 -6.48
CA ILE A 96 -4.45 9.49 -6.65
C ILE A 96 -3.31 10.02 -7.53
N ARG A 97 -3.61 10.91 -8.48
CA ARG A 97 -2.63 11.55 -9.37
C ARG A 97 -2.13 12.91 -8.86
N SER A 98 -2.51 13.30 -7.64
CA SER A 98 -2.09 14.56 -7.03
C SER A 98 -0.56 14.67 -6.95
N PRO A 99 0.02 15.85 -7.24
CA PRO A 99 1.44 16.10 -7.00
C PRO A 99 1.79 16.23 -5.51
N VAL A 100 0.78 16.34 -4.63
CA VAL A 100 0.95 16.46 -3.17
C VAL A 100 1.06 15.05 -2.56
N PRO A 101 2.22 14.64 -2.02
CA PRO A 101 2.46 13.25 -1.64
C PRO A 101 1.52 12.71 -0.55
N GLY A 102 1.15 13.53 0.44
CA GLY A 102 0.19 13.15 1.48
C GLY A 102 -1.18 12.85 0.88
N VAL A 103 -1.70 13.76 0.07
CA VAL A 103 -3.01 13.61 -0.62
C VAL A 103 -3.02 12.39 -1.53
N GLN A 104 -1.99 12.21 -2.36
CA GLN A 104 -1.87 11.04 -3.23
C GLN A 104 -1.90 9.73 -2.43
N ARG A 105 -1.11 9.62 -1.37
CA ARG A 105 -1.00 8.40 -0.56
C ARG A 105 -2.34 8.03 0.07
N HIS A 106 -3.05 9.00 0.65
CA HIS A 106 -4.33 8.74 1.30
C HIS A 106 -5.44 8.42 0.29
N ALA A 107 -5.44 9.06 -0.89
CA ALA A 107 -6.37 8.70 -1.95
C ALA A 107 -6.16 7.25 -2.45
N ILE A 108 -4.90 6.80 -2.58
CA ILE A 108 -4.57 5.41 -2.90
C ILE A 108 -5.04 4.47 -1.78
N TRP A 109 -4.85 4.89 -0.52
CA TRP A 109 -5.29 4.11 0.64
C TRP A 109 -6.82 3.92 0.64
N ILE A 110 -7.60 5.00 0.51
CA ILE A 110 -9.07 4.94 0.42
C ILE A 110 -9.50 3.99 -0.70
N ALA A 111 -8.90 4.10 -1.89
CA ALA A 111 -9.20 3.20 -3.00
C ALA A 111 -8.87 1.74 -2.66
N GLY A 112 -7.75 1.49 -1.98
CA GLY A 112 -7.35 0.19 -1.47
C GLY A 112 -8.35 -0.40 -0.47
N THR A 113 -8.78 0.41 0.51
CA THR A 113 -9.79 0.04 1.51
C THR A 113 -11.12 -0.30 0.83
N ALA A 114 -11.59 0.57 -0.07
CA ALA A 114 -12.86 0.38 -0.78
C ALA A 114 -12.94 -0.94 -1.57
N VAL A 115 -11.84 -1.33 -2.24
CA VAL A 115 -11.79 -2.54 -3.07
C VAL A 115 -11.41 -3.82 -2.30
N GLN A 116 -10.97 -3.68 -1.05
CA GLN A 116 -10.51 -4.81 -0.24
C GLN A 116 -11.68 -5.78 0.01
N ASN A 117 -11.54 -7.03 -0.46
CA ASN A 117 -12.58 -8.06 -0.37
C ASN A 117 -13.97 -7.63 -0.90
N ASN A 118 -14.02 -6.64 -1.80
CA ASN A 118 -15.26 -6.06 -2.33
C ASN A 118 -15.28 -6.07 -3.86
N SER A 119 -15.94 -7.06 -4.45
CA SER A 119 -15.97 -7.25 -5.91
C SER A 119 -16.75 -6.16 -6.65
N ALA A 120 -17.76 -5.55 -6.03
CA ALA A 120 -18.53 -4.46 -6.64
C ALA A 120 -17.64 -3.21 -6.80
N ALA A 121 -16.99 -2.78 -5.72
CA ALA A 121 -16.02 -1.69 -5.76
C ALA A 121 -14.83 -1.97 -6.68
N GLN A 122 -14.31 -3.21 -6.72
CA GLN A 122 -13.26 -3.60 -7.67
C GLN A 122 -13.69 -3.39 -9.11
N ASN A 123 -14.90 -3.83 -9.47
CA ASN A 123 -15.43 -3.66 -10.82
C ASN A 123 -15.60 -2.18 -11.18
N ASP A 124 -16.10 -1.36 -10.25
CA ASP A 124 -16.27 0.07 -10.49
C ASP A 124 -14.94 0.81 -10.60
N PHE A 125 -13.96 0.48 -9.76
CA PHE A 125 -12.63 1.06 -9.82
C PHE A 125 -11.91 0.71 -11.14
N LEU A 126 -11.98 -0.56 -11.57
CA LEU A 126 -11.31 -1.04 -12.77
C LEU A 126 -11.86 -0.46 -14.08
N LYS A 127 -13.12 -0.01 -14.13
CA LYS A 127 -13.70 0.69 -15.30
C LYS A 127 -12.92 1.95 -15.70
N ARG A 128 -12.14 2.51 -14.76
CA ARG A 128 -11.39 3.77 -14.92
C ARG A 128 -9.91 3.55 -15.23
N ASP A 129 -9.53 2.30 -15.51
CA ASP A 129 -8.16 1.87 -15.82
C ASP A 129 -7.08 2.46 -14.86
N PRO A 130 -7.20 2.22 -13.53
CA PRO A 130 -6.28 2.79 -12.55
C PRO A 130 -4.92 2.06 -12.52
N LEU A 131 -4.88 0.81 -13.00
CA LEU A 131 -3.73 -0.09 -12.84
C LEU A 131 -2.44 0.42 -13.50
N PRO A 132 -2.44 0.95 -14.74
CA PRO A 132 -1.20 1.43 -15.36
C PRO A 132 -0.50 2.51 -14.54
N TYR A 133 -1.27 3.42 -13.93
CA TYR A 133 -0.73 4.46 -13.07
C TYR A 133 -0.23 3.89 -11.73
N LEU A 134 -1.01 3.04 -11.08
CA LEU A 134 -0.58 2.42 -9.82
C LEU A 134 0.69 1.57 -10.01
N LEU A 135 0.80 0.85 -11.14
CA LEU A 135 2.01 0.11 -11.51
C LEU A 135 3.20 1.04 -11.80
N SER A 136 2.97 2.23 -12.37
CA SER A 136 4.06 3.19 -12.57
C SER A 136 4.59 3.75 -11.25
N LEU A 137 3.75 3.91 -10.22
CA LEU A 137 4.21 4.32 -8.89
C LEU A 137 5.09 3.26 -8.22
N VAL A 138 4.77 1.98 -8.39
CA VAL A 138 5.56 0.87 -7.84
C VAL A 138 6.89 0.71 -8.58
N THR A 139 6.94 1.04 -9.87
CA THR A 139 8.17 0.90 -10.69
C THR A 139 9.07 2.13 -10.69
N SER A 140 8.51 3.34 -10.49
CA SER A 140 9.27 4.60 -10.46
C SER A 140 10.01 4.86 -9.15
N ASN A 141 9.57 4.27 -8.04
CA ASN A 141 10.11 4.56 -6.71
C ASN A 141 11.18 3.56 -6.24
N GLN A 142 11.70 2.72 -7.13
CA GLN A 142 12.70 1.68 -6.80
C GLN A 142 14.01 2.29 -6.29
N VAL A 143 14.47 3.38 -6.90
CA VAL A 143 15.71 4.09 -6.51
C VAL A 143 15.57 4.71 -5.12
N SER A 144 14.50 5.47 -4.90
CA SER A 144 14.18 6.07 -3.59
C SER A 144 13.97 5.02 -2.50
N GLY A 145 13.32 3.89 -2.82
CA GLY A 145 13.13 2.78 -1.90
C GLY A 145 14.45 2.13 -1.47
N ILE A 146 15.36 1.88 -2.41
CA ILE A 146 16.69 1.32 -2.14
C ILE A 146 17.54 2.31 -1.34
N HIS A 147 17.56 3.60 -1.72
CA HIS A 147 18.29 4.62 -0.96
C HIS A 147 17.75 4.76 0.46
N ARG A 148 16.43 4.71 0.64
CA ARG A 148 15.81 4.79 1.97
C ARG A 148 16.03 3.54 2.81
N LEU A 149 16.13 2.36 2.19
CA LEU A 149 16.58 1.13 2.83
C LEU A 149 18.03 1.26 3.32
N ASP A 150 18.88 1.96 2.58
CA ASP A 150 20.27 2.22 2.96
C ASP A 150 20.36 3.27 4.09
N GLU A 151 19.67 4.41 3.96
CA GLU A 151 19.62 5.50 4.95
C GLU A 151 19.09 5.06 6.32
N LEU A 152 18.15 4.11 6.35
CA LEU A 152 17.49 3.65 7.57
C LEU A 152 18.03 2.33 8.11
N GLU A 153 19.21 1.88 7.64
CA GLU A 153 19.80 0.58 7.99
C GLU A 153 18.84 -0.60 7.76
N GLY A 154 17.88 -0.44 6.84
CA GLY A 154 16.82 -1.41 6.58
C GLY A 154 17.34 -2.75 6.06
N TRP A 155 18.49 -2.75 5.37
CA TRP A 155 19.18 -3.98 4.94
C TRP A 155 19.64 -4.83 6.12
N GLU A 156 20.04 -4.21 7.23
CA GLU A 156 20.39 -4.93 8.46
C GLU A 156 19.14 -5.46 9.16
N ALA A 157 18.04 -4.70 9.14
CA ALA A 157 16.76 -5.15 9.68
C ALA A 157 16.21 -6.42 9.01
N LEU A 158 16.60 -6.69 7.75
CA LEU A 158 16.26 -7.94 7.05
C LEU A 158 16.95 -9.19 7.62
N LYS A 159 18.00 -9.04 8.44
CA LYS A 159 18.74 -10.14 9.10
C LYS A 159 18.08 -10.60 10.40
N HIS A 160 16.76 -10.49 10.49
CA HIS A 160 15.97 -10.69 11.70
C HIS A 160 16.06 -12.14 12.24
N PRO A 161 15.98 -12.40 13.56
CA PRO A 161 16.02 -13.75 14.14
C PRO A 161 14.81 -14.64 13.78
N ASP A 162 13.65 -14.03 13.52
CA ASP A 162 12.40 -14.76 13.22
C ASP A 162 12.36 -15.38 11.81
N ILE A 163 12.00 -16.66 11.72
CA ILE A 163 11.97 -17.41 10.46
C ILE A 163 10.93 -16.89 9.46
N THR A 164 9.80 -16.37 9.93
CA THR A 164 8.75 -15.79 9.08
C THR A 164 9.25 -14.51 8.43
N VAL A 165 9.96 -13.67 9.20
CA VAL A 165 10.59 -12.45 8.68
C VAL A 165 11.68 -12.80 7.67
N ARG A 166 12.52 -13.81 7.94
CA ARG A 166 13.57 -14.24 7.00
C ARG A 166 13.03 -14.80 5.68
N ARG A 167 11.93 -15.56 5.71
CA ARG A 167 11.24 -15.98 4.46
C ARG A 167 10.81 -14.77 3.64
N LYS A 168 10.21 -13.77 4.27
CA LYS A 168 9.80 -12.52 3.61
C LYS A 168 11.00 -11.71 3.11
N ALA A 169 12.10 -11.67 3.86
CA ALA A 169 13.33 -11.01 3.46
C ALA A 169 13.95 -11.67 2.22
N ALA A 170 14.08 -13.00 2.21
CA ALA A 170 14.57 -13.73 1.04
C ALA A 170 13.68 -13.48 -0.19
N PHE A 171 12.36 -13.56 -0.02
CA PHE A 171 11.41 -13.25 -1.09
C PHE A 171 11.57 -11.81 -1.61
N LEU A 172 11.62 -10.82 -0.72
CA LEU A 172 11.80 -9.41 -1.06
C LEU A 172 13.11 -9.19 -1.84
N ILE A 173 14.23 -9.73 -1.35
CA ILE A 173 15.54 -9.59 -2.02
C ILE A 173 15.48 -10.20 -3.42
N ASN A 174 14.88 -11.39 -3.58
CA ASN A 174 14.67 -12.00 -4.90
C ASN A 174 13.80 -11.13 -5.81
N THR A 175 12.70 -10.57 -5.31
CA THR A 175 11.83 -9.68 -6.07
C THR A 175 12.56 -8.41 -6.52
N LEU A 176 13.37 -7.80 -5.64
CA LEU A 176 14.17 -6.62 -5.97
C LEU A 176 15.24 -6.96 -7.01
N LEU A 177 15.90 -8.12 -6.91
CA LEU A 177 16.86 -8.59 -7.91
C LEU A 177 16.19 -8.80 -9.28
N LEU A 178 14.99 -9.41 -9.31
CA LEU A 178 14.17 -9.58 -10.53
C LEU A 178 13.79 -8.25 -11.20
N GLN A 179 13.56 -7.21 -10.39
CA GLN A 179 13.23 -5.87 -10.86
C GLN A 179 14.46 -5.11 -11.39
N ASP A 180 15.64 -5.27 -10.76
CA ASP A 180 16.94 -4.71 -11.20
C ASP A 180 17.33 -5.19 -12.62
N ILE A 181 16.81 -6.35 -13.06
CA ILE A 181 17.05 -6.91 -14.40
C ILE A 181 16.13 -6.27 -15.45
N SER A 182 14.88 -5.98 -15.08
CA SER A 182 13.88 -5.42 -16.01
C SER A 182 14.24 -4.00 -16.44
N THR A 183 14.98 -3.26 -15.60
CA THR A 183 15.51 -1.92 -15.90
C THR A 183 16.77 -1.98 -16.79
N SER A 184 17.61 -3.01 -16.62
CA SER A 184 18.85 -3.20 -17.40
C SER A 184 18.60 -3.53 -18.89
N GLY A 185 17.45 -4.13 -19.22
CA GLY A 185 17.06 -4.46 -20.60
C GLY A 185 16.42 -3.31 -21.39
N SER A 186 16.07 -2.19 -20.73
CA SER A 186 15.42 -1.05 -21.35
C SER A 186 16.47 -0.04 -21.80
N THR A 187 17.22 -0.37 -22.85
CA THR A 187 18.03 0.64 -23.55
C THR A 187 17.05 1.65 -24.15
N ALA A 188 16.90 2.80 -23.50
CA ALA A 188 16.25 3.96 -24.10
C ALA A 188 16.90 4.20 -25.46
N ALA A 189 16.14 3.96 -26.53
CA ALA A 189 16.56 4.28 -27.88
C ALA A 189 16.92 5.77 -27.90
N VAL A 190 18.21 6.06 -28.10
CA VAL A 190 18.71 7.41 -28.32
C VAL A 190 17.95 7.98 -29.53
N PRO A 191 17.09 9.00 -29.38
CA PRO A 191 16.51 9.65 -30.54
C PRO A 191 17.65 10.38 -31.25
N HIS A 192 17.76 10.13 -32.56
CA HIS A 192 18.70 10.76 -33.47
C HIS A 192 18.91 12.25 -33.17
N ALA A 193 20.17 12.65 -33.08
CA ALA A 193 20.59 14.03 -33.02
C ALA A 193 20.06 14.81 -34.23
N SER A 194 19.15 15.75 -34.00
CA SER A 194 18.92 16.85 -34.93
C SER A 194 19.79 18.03 -34.48
N ASP A 195 20.58 18.54 -35.42
CA ASP A 195 21.44 19.71 -35.26
C ASP A 195 20.59 20.94 -34.86
N GLY A 196 20.78 21.39 -33.62
CA GLY A 196 20.28 22.66 -33.09
C GLY A 196 21.37 23.36 -32.26
N PRO A 197 21.36 24.70 -32.14
CA PRO A 197 22.51 25.45 -31.63
C PRO A 197 22.80 25.13 -30.17
N ARG A 198 24.07 24.80 -29.87
CA ARG A 198 24.58 24.50 -28.53
C ARG A 198 24.43 25.72 -27.62
N VAL A 199 23.52 25.62 -26.64
CA VAL A 199 23.49 26.50 -25.47
C VAL A 199 24.38 25.87 -24.40
N HIS A 200 25.47 26.56 -24.05
CA HIS A 200 26.33 26.17 -22.95
C HIS A 200 25.62 26.42 -21.61
N GLY A 201 25.50 25.37 -20.79
CA GLY A 201 25.07 25.49 -19.38
C GLY A 201 23.94 24.55 -18.99
N ALA A 202 24.20 23.25 -18.95
CA ALA A 202 23.31 22.28 -18.30
C ALA A 202 24.14 21.15 -17.68
N GLY A 203 24.71 21.41 -16.52
CA GLY A 203 24.97 20.35 -15.55
C GLY A 203 23.65 19.99 -14.89
N GLY A 204 22.75 19.35 -15.64
CA GLY A 204 21.61 18.66 -15.04
C GLY A 204 22.11 17.43 -14.27
N PRO A 205 21.43 17.00 -13.20
CA PRO A 205 21.77 15.75 -12.53
C PRO A 205 21.76 14.64 -13.59
N VAL A 206 22.90 13.95 -13.71
CA VAL A 206 22.98 12.72 -14.49
C VAL A 206 21.91 11.79 -13.89
N PRO A 207 21.01 11.18 -14.69
CA PRO A 207 20.10 10.21 -14.14
C PRO A 207 20.94 9.10 -13.50
N ASP A 208 20.86 8.97 -12.17
CA ASP A 208 21.54 7.90 -11.46
C ASP A 208 21.09 6.58 -12.08
N SER A 209 22.03 5.90 -12.73
CA SER A 209 21.74 4.61 -13.35
C SER A 209 21.23 3.67 -12.27
N THR A 210 20.03 3.17 -12.46
CA THR A 210 19.38 2.25 -11.53
C THR A 210 19.92 0.82 -11.67
N GLU A 211 20.74 0.59 -12.69
CA GLU A 211 21.32 -0.70 -13.04
C GLU A 211 22.29 -1.20 -11.96
N GLY A 212 21.93 -2.32 -11.34
CA GLY A 212 22.79 -3.04 -10.41
C GLY A 212 22.81 -2.45 -9.00
N LEU A 213 21.91 -1.51 -8.66
CA LEU A 213 21.83 -0.94 -7.31
C LEU A 213 21.49 -2.02 -6.27
N VAL A 214 20.52 -2.88 -6.59
CA VAL A 214 20.15 -3.99 -5.69
C VAL A 214 21.29 -4.99 -5.61
N ARG A 215 21.90 -5.35 -6.74
CA ARG A 215 23.04 -6.27 -6.76
C ARG A 215 24.21 -5.76 -5.90
N ARG A 216 24.52 -4.47 -5.98
CA ARG A 216 25.55 -3.83 -5.18
C ARG A 216 25.19 -3.87 -3.69
N ALA A 217 23.96 -3.50 -3.33
CA ALA A 217 23.49 -3.58 -1.95
C ALA A 217 23.55 -5.02 -1.39
N VAL A 218 23.21 -6.03 -2.19
CA VAL A 218 23.31 -7.45 -1.79
C VAL A 218 24.74 -7.85 -1.45
N VAL A 219 25.73 -7.34 -2.20
CA VAL A 219 27.16 -7.56 -1.93
C VAL A 219 27.62 -6.78 -0.71
N ASP A 220 27.38 -5.47 -0.68
CA ASP A 220 27.87 -4.56 0.36
C ASP A 220 27.34 -4.95 1.75
N HIS A 221 26.06 -5.32 1.83
CA HIS A 221 25.41 -5.72 3.08
C HIS A 221 25.51 -7.23 3.38
N LYS A 222 26.25 -7.99 2.56
CA LYS A 222 26.47 -9.44 2.70
C LYS A 222 25.18 -10.24 2.85
N LEU A 223 24.14 -9.87 2.10
CA LEU A 223 22.80 -10.43 2.29
C LEU A 223 22.73 -11.91 1.93
N ILE A 224 23.43 -12.34 0.87
CA ILE A 224 23.52 -13.77 0.53
C ILE A 224 24.13 -14.57 1.68
N GLN A 225 25.22 -14.06 2.29
CA GLN A 225 25.86 -14.73 3.41
C GLN A 225 24.91 -14.85 4.61
N ALA A 226 24.20 -13.77 4.93
CA ALA A 226 23.22 -13.77 6.03
C ALA A 226 22.07 -14.76 5.79
N LEU A 227 21.59 -14.89 4.55
CA LEU A 227 20.53 -15.82 4.20
C LEU A 227 20.95 -17.29 4.29
N VAL A 228 22.19 -17.62 3.89
CA VAL A 228 22.69 -19.01 3.90
C VAL A 228 23.37 -19.42 5.21
N GLN A 229 23.59 -18.47 6.13
CA GLN A 229 24.07 -18.71 7.50
C GLN A 229 23.09 -18.09 8.52
N PRO A 230 21.83 -18.52 8.51
CA PRO A 230 20.82 -18.00 9.42
C PRO A 230 21.18 -18.36 10.88
N PRO A 231 21.06 -17.43 11.84
CA PRO A 231 21.11 -17.79 13.26
C PRO A 231 19.98 -18.77 13.62
N PRO A 232 20.10 -19.56 14.70
CA PRO A 232 18.98 -20.33 15.22
C PRO A 232 17.75 -19.44 15.50
N TYR A 233 16.54 -19.99 15.43
CA TYR A 233 15.27 -19.26 15.62
C TYR A 233 14.39 -19.92 16.69
N GLY A 234 13.29 -19.26 17.08
CA GLY A 234 12.35 -19.76 18.08
C GLY A 234 12.62 -19.24 19.49
N PRO A 235 11.67 -19.42 20.44
CA PRO A 235 11.76 -18.88 21.80
C PRO A 235 13.03 -19.30 22.55
N ASP A 236 13.51 -20.51 22.26
CA ASP A 236 14.68 -21.11 22.90
C ASP A 236 15.93 -21.10 21.99
N GLY A 237 15.82 -20.57 20.77
CA GLY A 237 16.92 -20.56 19.79
C GLY A 237 17.34 -21.95 19.33
N ASP A 238 16.41 -22.92 19.34
CA ASP A 238 16.62 -24.32 18.94
C ASP A 238 16.13 -24.62 17.52
N GLY A 239 15.38 -23.70 16.91
CA GLY A 239 14.89 -23.79 15.54
C GLY A 239 16.03 -23.73 14.53
N ASP A 240 16.17 -24.79 13.74
CA ASP A 240 17.14 -24.89 12.66
C ASP A 240 16.53 -24.44 11.31
N ALA A 241 16.94 -23.28 10.82
CA ALA A 241 16.44 -22.74 9.55
C ALA A 241 16.82 -23.62 8.34
N TYR A 242 17.80 -24.52 8.48
CA TYR A 242 18.10 -25.53 7.47
C TYR A 242 17.04 -26.64 7.39
N GLN A 243 16.10 -26.74 8.33
CA GLN A 243 14.96 -27.66 8.25
C GLN A 243 13.69 -27.00 7.69
N ASP A 244 13.69 -25.67 7.54
CA ASP A 244 12.53 -24.92 7.07
C ASP A 244 12.43 -24.95 5.54
N ALA A 245 11.57 -25.82 5.01
CA ALA A 245 11.45 -26.04 3.55
C ALA A 245 11.14 -24.74 2.78
N ASP A 246 10.23 -23.92 3.30
CA ASP A 246 9.78 -22.68 2.66
C ASP A 246 10.90 -21.62 2.61
N TYR A 247 11.63 -21.46 3.72
CA TYR A 247 12.79 -20.58 3.79
C TYR A 247 13.89 -21.04 2.83
N ARG A 248 14.22 -22.34 2.83
CA ARG A 248 15.25 -22.89 1.96
C ARG A 248 14.96 -22.67 0.50
N GLU A 249 13.73 -22.96 0.05
CA GLU A 249 13.33 -22.75 -1.34
C GLU A 249 13.54 -21.30 -1.75
N LYS A 250 13.07 -20.35 -0.92
CA LYS A 250 13.23 -18.91 -1.17
C LYS A 250 14.68 -18.47 -1.19
N VAL A 251 15.51 -18.94 -0.26
CA VAL A 251 16.94 -18.62 -0.23
C VAL A 251 17.66 -19.17 -1.46
N LEU A 252 17.40 -20.42 -1.83
CA LEU A 252 18.01 -21.02 -3.02
C LEU A 252 17.59 -20.30 -4.30
N GLN A 253 16.31 -19.95 -4.43
CA GLN A 253 15.82 -19.13 -5.53
C GLN A 253 16.51 -17.77 -5.57
N THR A 254 16.66 -17.09 -4.42
CA THR A 254 17.34 -15.80 -4.32
C THR A 254 18.80 -15.89 -4.75
N VAL A 255 19.51 -16.94 -4.30
CA VAL A 255 20.91 -17.20 -4.65
C VAL A 255 21.06 -17.46 -6.14
N ASP A 256 20.20 -18.30 -6.71
CA ASP A 256 20.26 -18.62 -8.13
C ASP A 256 19.93 -17.39 -8.99
N THR A 257 18.93 -16.59 -8.60
CA THR A 257 18.65 -15.28 -9.23
C THR A 257 19.87 -14.37 -9.13
N PHE A 258 20.52 -14.23 -7.98
CA PHE A 258 21.69 -13.37 -7.85
C PHE A 258 22.83 -13.79 -8.78
N VAL A 259 23.15 -15.08 -8.85
CA VAL A 259 24.25 -15.61 -9.68
C VAL A 259 23.95 -15.55 -11.18
N GLN A 260 22.74 -15.94 -11.59
CA GLN A 260 22.33 -15.91 -13.00
C GLN A 260 22.42 -14.52 -13.61
N HIS A 261 22.33 -13.49 -12.77
CA HIS A 261 22.36 -12.09 -13.20
C HIS A 261 23.70 -11.42 -12.92
N GLY A 262 24.79 -12.19 -12.84
CA GLY A 262 26.15 -11.66 -12.76
C GLY A 262 26.56 -11.18 -11.36
N GLY A 263 25.85 -11.62 -10.31
CA GLY A 263 26.30 -11.48 -8.93
C GLY A 263 27.41 -12.48 -8.61
N GLU A 264 28.50 -11.98 -8.01
CA GLU A 264 29.61 -12.82 -7.56
C GLU A 264 29.40 -13.20 -6.09
N LEU A 265 29.43 -14.51 -5.79
CA LEU A 265 29.20 -15.00 -4.42
C LEU A 265 30.33 -14.68 -3.45
N GLY A 266 31.55 -14.43 -3.95
CA GLY A 266 32.73 -14.13 -3.14
C GLY A 266 32.88 -15.07 -1.94
N ASP A 267 33.04 -14.48 -0.74
CA ASP A 267 33.20 -15.19 0.53
C ASP A 267 32.00 -16.10 0.89
N ALA A 268 30.81 -15.84 0.34
CA ALA A 268 29.62 -16.65 0.63
C ALA A 268 29.58 -17.98 -0.15
N ALA A 269 30.44 -18.19 -1.15
CA ALA A 269 30.39 -19.37 -2.03
C ALA A 269 30.49 -20.71 -1.27
N GLY A 270 31.35 -20.77 -0.24
CA GLY A 270 31.46 -21.95 0.63
C GLY A 270 30.17 -22.21 1.43
N SER A 271 29.61 -21.16 2.02
CA SER A 271 28.38 -21.24 2.82
C SER A 271 27.15 -21.59 1.97
N VAL A 272 27.06 -21.04 0.76
CA VAL A 272 26.03 -21.40 -0.24
C VAL A 272 26.11 -22.89 -0.58
N SER A 273 27.31 -23.40 -0.81
CA SER A 273 27.53 -24.83 -1.12
C SER A 273 27.10 -25.72 0.05
N ALA A 274 27.45 -25.34 1.29
CA ALA A 274 27.00 -26.04 2.48
C ALA A 274 25.47 -26.01 2.64
N PHE A 275 24.84 -24.85 2.41
CA PHE A 275 23.38 -24.69 2.49
C PHE A 275 22.63 -25.54 1.46
N LYS A 276 23.14 -25.63 0.23
CA LYS A 276 22.62 -26.53 -0.83
C LYS A 276 22.74 -28.01 -0.45
N GLN A 277 23.83 -28.41 0.21
CA GLN A 277 24.11 -29.80 0.58
C GLN A 277 23.42 -30.28 1.86
N ALA A 278 23.06 -29.36 2.76
CA ALA A 278 22.29 -29.66 3.94
C ALA A 278 20.86 -30.10 3.55
N ARG A 279 20.68 -31.33 3.05
CA ARG A 279 19.33 -31.90 2.86
C ARG A 279 18.64 -31.93 4.22
N GLY A 280 17.39 -31.45 4.27
CA GLY A 280 16.53 -31.59 5.46
C GLY A 280 16.52 -33.04 5.91
N ALA A 281 16.84 -33.25 7.18
CA ALA A 281 16.81 -34.57 7.82
C ALA A 281 15.40 -34.84 8.33
#